data_AF-A0A7D5FEB9-F1
#
_entry.id   AF-A0A7D5FEB9-F1
#
_cell.length_a   1.000
_cell.length_b   1.000
_cell.length_c   1.000
_cell.angle_alpha   90.00
_cell.angle_beta   90.00
_cell.angle_gamma   90.00
#
_symmetry.space_group_name_H-M   'P 1'
#
loop_
_entity.id
_entity.type
_entity.pdbx_description
1 polymer ?
#
loop_
_entity_poly.entity_id
_entity_poly.type
_entity_poly.pdbx_seq_one_letter_code
_entity_poly.pdbx_strand_id
1 'polypeptide(L)'
;MTVLTIESIHSTFYKLIPIFNPYSHYFYWKYPQYELMFRLARFINAKAHYTLYGFVTILDIIYSYPNSRLKSKEYWHEIIQSWFKNKANKNKSGENNIQAVYGRGSLKCQIVAWKCVFPIESKIKSKQFNFINNIESSTKEALNQAIIYRDTSIKSWIDSLK
;
A
#
# COMPACT_ATOMS: atom_id res chain seq x y z
N MET A 1 18.74 35.12 6.89
CA MET A 1 17.44 34.63 6.38
C MET A 1 17.12 33.36 7.14
N THR A 2 16.02 33.33 7.88
CA THR A 2 15.64 32.15 8.66
C THR A 2 14.69 31.31 7.83
N VAL A 3 15.05 30.06 7.57
CA VAL A 3 14.22 29.12 6.82
C VAL A 3 13.44 28.28 7.83
N LEU A 4 12.11 28.32 7.76
CA LEU A 4 11.25 27.38 8.47
C LEU A 4 10.94 26.21 7.55
N THR A 5 11.38 25.01 7.94
CA THR A 5 11.12 23.77 7.21
C THR A 5 10.17 22.90 8.03
N ILE A 6 9.07 22.47 7.42
CA ILE A 6 8.10 21.54 8.04
C ILE A 6 8.29 20.16 7.41
N GLU A 7 8.75 19.21 8.21
CA GLU A 7 9.02 17.85 7.79
C GLU A 7 8.15 16.85 8.56
N SER A 8 8.18 15.58 8.10
CA SER A 8 7.36 14.44 8.53
C SER A 8 5.97 14.33 7.89
N ILE A 9 5.57 13.08 7.60
CA ILE A 9 4.20 12.72 7.19
C ILE A 9 3.17 13.26 8.18
N HIS A 10 3.51 13.13 9.47
CA HIS A 10 2.94 13.78 10.64
C HIS A 10 2.36 15.18 10.35
N SER A 11 3.30 16.11 10.40
CA SER A 11 3.07 17.54 10.32
C SER A 11 2.56 17.96 8.95
N THR A 12 3.05 17.37 7.87
CA THR A 12 2.69 17.80 6.52
C THR A 12 1.28 17.35 6.14
N PHE A 13 0.97 16.06 6.19
CA PHE A 13 -0.29 15.56 5.61
C PHE A 13 -1.47 15.58 6.59
N TYR A 14 -1.23 15.49 7.90
CA TYR A 14 -2.30 15.50 8.90
C TYR A 14 -2.54 16.88 9.55
N LYS A 15 -1.59 17.82 9.45
CA LYS A 15 -1.76 19.17 10.00
C LYS A 15 -1.72 20.26 8.94
N LEU A 16 -0.62 20.36 8.19
CA LEU A 16 -0.37 21.48 7.27
C LEU A 16 -1.34 21.50 6.07
N ILE A 17 -1.48 20.38 5.37
CA ILE A 17 -2.38 20.30 4.20
C ILE A 17 -3.84 20.60 4.57
N PRO A 18 -4.40 20.06 5.67
CA PRO A 18 -5.72 20.47 6.16
C PRO A 18 -5.86 21.96 6.44
N ILE A 19 -4.84 22.61 7.01
CA ILE A 19 -4.84 24.06 7.26
C ILE A 19 -4.89 24.85 5.95
N PHE A 20 -4.16 24.41 4.92
CA PHE A 20 -4.12 25.11 3.62
C PHE A 20 -5.35 24.87 2.77
N ASN A 21 -6.09 23.77 2.98
CA ASN A 21 -7.19 23.38 2.11
C ASN A 21 -8.30 24.45 1.93
N PRO A 22 -8.81 25.09 2.99
CA PRO A 22 -9.81 26.17 2.85
C PRO A 22 -9.30 27.41 2.13
N TYR A 23 -7.97 27.56 2.02
CA TYR A 23 -7.27 28.73 1.46
C TYR A 23 -6.52 28.39 0.17
N SER A 24 -6.79 27.22 -0.41
CA SER A 24 -6.05 26.69 -1.56
C SER A 24 -6.14 27.58 -2.80
N HIS A 25 -7.20 28.38 -2.94
CA HIS A 25 -7.36 29.36 -4.03
C HIS A 25 -6.31 30.48 -4.01
N TYR A 26 -5.69 30.76 -2.85
CA TYR A 26 -4.61 31.76 -2.76
C TYR A 26 -3.24 31.23 -3.20
N PHE A 27 -3.12 29.96 -3.60
CA PHE A 27 -1.83 29.41 -4.01
C PHE A 27 -1.40 29.88 -5.41
N TYR A 28 -2.30 30.39 -6.25
CA TYR A 28 -2.01 30.91 -7.61
C TYR A 28 -0.99 30.06 -8.37
N TRP A 29 0.25 30.55 -8.57
CA TRP A 29 1.32 29.84 -9.29
C TRP A 29 1.91 28.61 -8.54
N LYS A 30 1.60 28.46 -7.25
CA LYS A 30 1.95 27.30 -6.41
C LYS A 30 0.81 26.27 -6.30
N TYR A 31 -0.31 26.51 -6.95
CA TYR A 31 -1.45 25.59 -6.92
C TYR A 31 -1.09 24.17 -7.38
N PRO A 32 -0.32 23.96 -8.47
CA PRO A 32 0.03 22.60 -8.91
C PRO A 32 0.80 21.78 -7.87
N GLN A 33 1.69 22.42 -7.10
CA GLN A 33 2.44 21.75 -6.03
C GLN A 33 1.54 21.46 -4.83
N TYR A 34 0.64 22.38 -4.50
CA TYR A 34 -0.37 22.15 -3.48
C TYR A 34 -1.29 20.98 -3.87
N GLU A 35 -1.81 20.97 -5.10
CA GLU A 35 -2.68 19.91 -5.61
C GLU A 35 -1.99 18.55 -5.57
N LEU A 36 -0.71 18.48 -5.98
CA LEU A 36 0.11 17.29 -5.86
C LEU A 36 0.18 16.79 -4.41
N MET A 37 0.46 17.69 -3.47
CA MET A 37 0.55 17.36 -2.04
C MET A 37 -0.79 16.94 -1.45
N PHE A 38 -1.89 17.57 -1.87
CA PHE A 38 -3.24 17.22 -1.47
C PHE A 38 -3.64 15.83 -1.98
N ARG A 39 -3.35 15.52 -3.25
CA ARG A 39 -3.55 14.18 -3.81
C ARG A 39 -2.72 13.16 -3.04
N LEU A 40 -1.44 13.43 -2.80
CA LEU A 40 -0.57 12.55 -2.01
C LEU A 40 -1.11 12.32 -0.59
N ALA A 41 -1.66 13.36 0.06
CA ALA A 41 -2.28 13.25 1.38
C ALA A 41 -3.40 12.21 1.42
N ARG A 42 -4.25 12.14 0.38
CA ARG A 42 -5.34 11.13 0.29
C ARG A 42 -4.78 9.70 0.40
N PHE A 43 -3.71 9.39 -0.33
CA PHE A 43 -3.08 8.06 -0.31
C PHE A 43 -2.36 7.77 1.01
N ILE A 44 -1.66 8.75 1.57
CA ILE A 44 -0.94 8.59 2.85
C ILE A 44 -1.93 8.39 4.00
N ASN A 45 -3.00 9.17 4.04
CA ASN A 45 -4.04 9.08 5.07
C ASN A 45 -4.78 7.73 5.00
N ALA A 46 -5.00 7.22 3.79
CA ALA A 46 -5.56 5.89 3.57
C ALA A 46 -4.57 4.73 3.83
N LYS A 47 -3.32 5.01 4.22
CA LYS A 47 -2.25 4.01 4.40
C LYS A 47 -1.98 3.16 3.14
N ALA A 48 -2.18 3.74 1.95
CA ALA A 48 -1.92 3.08 0.67
C ALA A 48 -0.48 2.56 0.53
N HIS A 49 0.49 3.27 1.12
CA HIS A 49 1.90 2.91 1.14
C HIS A 49 2.22 1.58 1.86
N TYR A 50 1.26 0.99 2.59
CA TYR A 50 1.43 -0.35 3.16
C TYR A 50 1.21 -1.48 2.14
N THR A 51 0.79 -1.15 0.92
CA THR A 51 0.62 -2.10 -0.18
C THR A 51 1.58 -1.76 -1.32
N LEU A 52 2.07 -2.77 -2.04
CA LEU A 52 2.99 -2.55 -3.16
C LEU A 52 2.37 -1.64 -4.23
N TYR A 53 1.14 -1.95 -4.66
CA TYR A 53 0.43 -1.19 -5.67
C TYR A 53 0.18 0.27 -5.23
N GLY A 54 -0.20 0.48 -3.96
CA GLY A 54 -0.40 1.82 -3.41
C GLY A 54 0.89 2.63 -3.30
N PHE A 55 2.01 1.99 -2.90
CA PHE A 55 3.32 2.67 -2.84
C PHE A 55 3.81 3.07 -4.23
N VAL A 56 3.71 2.15 -5.21
CA VAL A 56 4.05 2.45 -6.62
C VAL A 56 3.19 3.60 -7.16
N THR A 57 1.88 3.60 -6.88
CA THR A 57 0.97 4.68 -7.29
C THR A 57 1.35 6.01 -6.65
N ILE A 58 1.72 6.04 -5.37
CA ILE A 58 2.23 7.23 -4.69
C ILE A 58 3.46 7.78 -5.40
N LEU A 59 4.39 6.89 -5.79
CA LEU A 59 5.60 7.28 -6.49
C LEU A 59 5.30 7.85 -7.88
N ASP A 60 4.39 7.24 -8.62
CA ASP A 60 3.94 7.74 -9.92
C ASP A 60 3.31 9.14 -9.79
N ILE A 61 2.51 9.38 -8.75
CA ILE A 61 1.98 10.72 -8.45
C ILE A 61 3.13 11.70 -8.21
N ILE A 62 4.07 11.36 -7.32
CA ILE A 62 5.21 12.23 -7.02
C ILE A 62 5.99 12.54 -8.31
N TYR A 63 6.28 11.54 -9.14
CA TYR A 63 7.04 11.71 -10.40
C TYR A 63 6.26 12.36 -11.55
N SER A 64 4.94 12.51 -11.45
CA SER A 64 4.15 13.24 -12.44
C SER A 64 4.46 14.74 -12.48
N TYR A 65 4.98 15.30 -11.38
CA TYR A 65 5.37 16.70 -11.30
C TYR A 65 6.84 16.91 -11.73
N PRO A 66 7.10 17.80 -12.71
CA PRO A 66 8.44 18.04 -13.23
C PRO A 66 9.31 18.72 -12.17
N ASN A 67 10.37 18.04 -11.76
CA ASN A 67 11.34 18.57 -10.80
C ASN A 67 12.71 17.94 -11.07
N SER A 68 13.79 18.65 -10.72
CA SER A 68 15.14 18.08 -10.73
C SER A 68 15.24 16.98 -9.66
N ARG A 69 15.70 15.79 -10.05
CA ARG A 69 15.80 14.62 -9.18
C ARG A 69 17.14 13.93 -9.39
N LEU A 70 17.71 13.44 -8.30
CA LEU A 70 18.99 12.71 -8.32
C LEU A 70 18.85 11.30 -8.90
N LYS A 71 17.65 10.72 -8.86
CA LYS A 71 17.36 9.35 -9.27
C LYS A 71 16.11 9.30 -10.13
N SER A 72 16.06 8.35 -11.05
CA SER A 72 14.91 8.10 -11.91
C SER A 72 13.77 7.45 -11.13
N LYS A 73 12.58 7.43 -11.73
CA LYS A 73 11.40 6.77 -11.16
C LYS A 73 11.63 5.26 -11.06
N GLU A 74 12.25 4.70 -12.09
CA GLU A 74 12.54 3.27 -12.26
C GLU A 74 13.46 2.77 -11.14
N TYR A 75 14.48 3.55 -10.79
CA TYR A 75 15.35 3.26 -9.64
C TYR A 75 14.54 3.07 -8.34
N TRP A 76 13.56 3.94 -8.08
CA TRP A 76 12.72 3.80 -6.89
C TRP A 76 11.70 2.67 -7.01
N HIS A 77 11.16 2.40 -8.20
CA HIS A 77 10.33 1.22 -8.43
C HIS A 77 11.08 -0.06 -8.06
N GLU A 78 12.32 -0.22 -8.50
CA GLU A 78 13.15 -1.39 -8.19
C GLU A 78 13.39 -1.53 -6.68
N ILE A 79 13.72 -0.44 -5.99
CA ILE A 79 13.90 -0.46 -4.53
C ILE A 79 12.61 -0.88 -3.81
N ILE A 80 11.47 -0.31 -4.19
CA ILE A 80 10.17 -0.63 -3.57
C ILE A 80 9.84 -2.11 -3.80
N GLN A 81 9.97 -2.59 -5.03
CA GLN A 81 9.71 -4.00 -5.36
C GLN A 81 10.62 -4.93 -4.57
N SER A 82 11.92 -4.64 -4.51
CA SER A 82 12.90 -5.41 -3.74
C SER A 82 12.55 -5.44 -2.25
N TRP A 83 12.19 -4.29 -1.68
CA TRP A 83 11.78 -4.21 -0.27
C TRP A 83 10.53 -5.05 0.02
N PHE A 84 9.49 -4.95 -0.80
CA PHE A 84 8.27 -5.75 -0.65
C PHE A 84 8.54 -7.24 -0.86
N LYS A 85 9.39 -7.62 -1.81
CA LYS A 85 9.78 -9.03 -2.03
C LYS A 85 10.52 -9.59 -0.82
N ASN A 86 11.50 -8.86 -0.29
CA ASN A 86 12.25 -9.25 0.89
C ASN A 86 11.36 -9.39 2.13
N LYS A 87 10.33 -8.56 2.26
CA LYS A 87 9.33 -8.68 3.32
C LYS A 87 8.43 -9.91 3.12
N ALA A 88 7.99 -10.16 1.89
CA ALA A 88 7.14 -11.31 1.55
C ALA A 88 7.82 -12.65 1.84
N ASN A 89 9.12 -12.76 1.55
CA ASN A 89 9.93 -13.96 1.81
C ASN A 89 9.98 -14.36 3.30
N LYS A 90 9.67 -13.44 4.22
CA LYS A 90 9.58 -13.75 5.66
C LYS A 90 8.24 -14.38 6.04
N ASN A 91 7.23 -14.30 5.19
CA ASN A 91 5.91 -14.88 5.41
C ASN A 91 5.88 -16.34 4.92
N LYS A 92 5.07 -17.18 5.59
CA LYS A 92 4.87 -18.58 5.19
C LYS A 92 4.24 -18.73 3.79
N SER A 93 3.46 -17.76 3.35
CA SER A 93 2.87 -17.71 2.01
C SER A 93 3.86 -17.31 0.92
N GLY A 94 5.01 -16.73 1.28
CA GLY A 94 5.91 -16.05 0.33
C GLY A 94 5.32 -14.76 -0.24
N GLU A 95 4.16 -14.31 0.26
CA GLU A 95 3.36 -13.24 -0.35
C GLU A 95 3.09 -12.10 0.63
N ASN A 96 3.05 -10.87 0.12
CA ASN A 96 2.61 -9.71 0.90
C ASN A 96 1.10 -9.78 1.12
N ASN A 97 0.66 -9.28 2.28
CA ASN A 97 -0.76 -9.16 2.64
C ASN A 97 -1.53 -10.50 2.61
N ILE A 98 -0.84 -11.65 2.70
CA ILE A 98 -1.43 -12.98 2.82
C ILE A 98 -0.76 -13.68 4.01
N GLN A 99 -1.56 -14.08 4.99
CA GLN A 99 -1.10 -14.76 6.20
C GLN A 99 -1.61 -16.20 6.26
N ALA A 100 -0.79 -17.07 6.83
CA ALA A 100 -1.17 -18.43 7.17
C ALA A 100 -2.19 -18.44 8.31
N VAL A 101 -3.27 -19.21 8.14
CA VAL A 101 -4.22 -19.51 9.22
C VAL A 101 -3.91 -20.92 9.72
N TYR A 102 -3.68 -21.04 11.02
CA TYR A 102 -3.38 -22.32 11.66
C TYR A 102 -4.65 -22.99 12.19
N GLY A 103 -4.73 -24.30 11.99
CA GLY A 103 -5.80 -25.14 12.50
C GLY A 103 -5.83 -25.20 14.03
N ARG A 104 -6.95 -25.71 14.56
CA ARG A 104 -7.16 -25.96 15.99
C ARG A 104 -7.35 -27.48 16.22
N GLY A 105 -7.27 -27.92 17.47
CA GLY A 105 -7.50 -29.32 17.83
C GLY A 105 -6.48 -30.26 17.16
N SER A 106 -6.98 -31.26 16.43
CA SER A 106 -6.16 -32.23 15.68
C SER A 106 -5.30 -31.60 14.59
N LEU A 107 -5.64 -30.39 14.13
CA LEU A 107 -4.92 -29.66 13.07
C LEU A 107 -4.00 -28.56 13.64
N LYS A 108 -3.69 -28.61 14.95
CA LYS A 108 -2.81 -27.62 15.60
C LYS A 108 -1.45 -27.59 14.90
N CYS A 109 -0.90 -26.40 14.70
CA CYS A 109 0.35 -26.12 14.00
C CYS A 109 0.35 -26.41 12.48
N GLN A 110 -0.76 -26.91 11.90
CA GLN A 110 -0.90 -27.06 10.46
C GLN A 110 -1.56 -25.82 9.86
N ILE A 111 -1.09 -25.39 8.68
CA ILE A 111 -1.74 -24.30 7.94
C ILE A 111 -2.96 -24.90 7.24
N VAL A 112 -4.13 -24.32 7.48
CA VAL A 112 -5.42 -24.80 6.95
C VAL A 112 -6.07 -23.82 5.97
N ALA A 113 -5.60 -22.56 5.93
CA ALA A 113 -6.10 -21.55 5.02
C ALA A 113 -5.10 -20.42 4.79
N TRP A 114 -5.32 -19.69 3.70
CA TRP A 114 -4.68 -18.40 3.43
C TRP A 114 -5.66 -17.26 3.70
N LYS A 115 -5.26 -16.29 4.51
CA LYS A 115 -6.06 -15.09 4.82
C LYS A 115 -5.45 -13.85 4.19
N CYS A 116 -6.23 -13.13 3.40
CA CYS A 116 -5.84 -11.81 2.94
C CYS A 116 -5.98 -10.78 4.07
N VAL A 117 -4.94 -9.97 4.28
CA VAL A 117 -4.85 -8.97 5.37
C VAL A 117 -4.54 -7.60 4.78
N PHE A 118 -5.44 -6.65 4.99
CA PHE A 118 -5.38 -5.30 4.41
C PHE A 118 -5.27 -4.22 5.50
N PRO A 119 -4.81 -3.00 5.16
CA PRO A 119 -4.90 -1.85 6.06
C PRO A 119 -6.35 -1.61 6.51
N ILE A 120 -6.56 -1.21 7.76
CA ILE A 120 -7.90 -1.01 8.33
C ILE A 120 -8.64 0.09 7.55
N GLU A 121 -7.91 1.13 7.17
CA GLU A 121 -8.38 2.29 6.41
C GLU A 121 -8.92 1.93 5.04
N SER A 122 -8.49 0.80 4.47
CA SER A 122 -8.98 0.33 3.17
C SER A 122 -10.43 -0.12 3.20
N LYS A 123 -10.95 -0.52 4.38
CA LYS A 123 -12.27 -1.16 4.56
C LYS A 123 -12.51 -2.37 3.64
N ILE A 124 -11.46 -2.94 3.05
CA ILE A 124 -11.54 -4.15 2.24
C ILE A 124 -11.86 -5.32 3.16
N LYS A 125 -12.87 -6.12 2.80
CA LYS A 125 -13.21 -7.33 3.56
C LYS A 125 -12.06 -8.32 3.49
N SER A 126 -11.56 -8.73 4.66
CA SER A 126 -10.61 -9.84 4.75
C SER A 126 -11.32 -11.13 4.35
N LYS A 127 -10.71 -11.90 3.44
CA LYS A 127 -11.23 -13.19 2.97
C LYS A 127 -10.24 -14.30 3.29
N GLN A 128 -10.77 -15.49 3.57
CA GLN A 128 -9.99 -16.71 3.82
C GLN A 128 -10.25 -17.71 2.71
N PHE A 129 -9.21 -18.44 2.33
CA PHE A 129 -9.23 -19.47 1.29
C PHE A 129 -8.69 -20.75 1.92
N ASN A 130 -9.61 -21.67 2.22
CA ASN A 130 -9.32 -22.93 2.89
C ASN A 130 -8.80 -23.96 1.88
N PHE A 131 -8.02 -24.92 2.36
CA PHE A 131 -7.56 -26.05 1.56
C PHE A 131 -7.51 -27.33 2.41
N ILE A 132 -7.39 -28.48 1.75
CA ILE A 132 -7.35 -29.78 2.42
C ILE A 132 -5.90 -30.07 2.81
N ASN A 133 -5.68 -30.35 4.10
CA ASN A 133 -4.36 -30.68 4.61
C ASN A 133 -3.80 -31.91 3.89
N ASN A 134 -2.49 -31.90 3.61
CA ASN A 134 -1.74 -32.94 2.90
C ASN A 134 -1.97 -33.04 1.38
N ILE A 135 -2.69 -32.10 0.76
CA ILE A 135 -2.80 -32.00 -0.70
C ILE A 135 -2.12 -30.70 -1.17
N GLU A 136 -0.91 -30.84 -1.72
CA GLU A 136 -0.09 -29.71 -2.17
C GLU A 136 -0.78 -28.89 -3.27
N SER A 137 -1.46 -29.54 -4.22
CA SER A 137 -2.21 -28.87 -5.29
C SER A 137 -3.29 -27.94 -4.72
N SER A 138 -4.06 -28.42 -3.74
CA SER A 138 -5.12 -27.62 -3.09
C SER A 138 -4.55 -26.41 -2.33
N THR A 139 -3.36 -26.54 -1.76
CA THR A 139 -2.67 -25.45 -1.06
C THR A 139 -2.23 -24.36 -2.03
N LYS A 140 -1.70 -24.75 -3.19
CA LYS A 140 -1.28 -23.83 -4.27
C LYS A 140 -2.46 -23.14 -4.94
N GLU A 141 -3.54 -23.87 -5.19
CA GLU A 141 -4.79 -23.30 -5.73
C GLU A 141 -5.40 -22.26 -4.79
N ALA A 142 -5.50 -22.56 -3.50
CA ALA A 142 -5.97 -21.62 -2.50
C ALA A 142 -5.09 -20.36 -2.41
N LEU A 143 -3.76 -20.52 -2.53
CA LEU A 143 -2.83 -19.39 -2.56
C LEU A 143 -3.06 -18.52 -3.80
N ASN A 144 -3.20 -19.13 -4.99
CA ASN A 144 -3.48 -18.41 -6.23
C ASN A 144 -4.79 -17.61 -6.14
N GLN A 145 -5.85 -18.21 -5.59
CA GLN A 145 -7.12 -17.49 -5.38
C GLN A 145 -6.97 -16.32 -4.39
N ALA A 146 -6.19 -16.50 -3.32
CA ALA A 146 -5.89 -15.45 -2.37
C ALA A 146 -5.10 -14.29 -3.01
N ILE A 147 -4.13 -14.60 -3.89
CA ILE A 147 -3.36 -13.61 -4.66
C ILE A 147 -4.29 -12.82 -5.59
N ILE A 148 -5.12 -13.50 -6.39
CA ILE A 148 -6.05 -12.84 -7.32
C ILE A 148 -7.00 -11.91 -6.56
N TYR A 149 -7.59 -12.39 -5.46
CA TYR A 149 -8.48 -11.58 -4.64
C TYR A 149 -7.77 -10.37 -4.01
N ARG A 150 -6.54 -10.57 -3.49
CA ARG A 150 -5.72 -9.49 -2.93
C ARG A 150 -5.46 -8.43 -3.98
N ASP A 151 -4.97 -8.81 -5.16
CA ASP A 151 -4.52 -7.87 -6.18
C ASP A 151 -5.69 -7.08 -6.77
N THR A 152 -6.80 -7.75 -7.06
CA THR A 152 -8.02 -7.09 -7.54
C THR A 152 -8.60 -6.13 -6.51
N SER A 153 -8.67 -6.53 -5.24
CA SER A 153 -9.22 -5.70 -4.16
C SER A 153 -8.34 -4.48 -3.86
N ILE A 154 -7.02 -4.68 -3.76
CA ILE A 154 -6.07 -3.57 -3.53
C ILE A 154 -6.11 -2.61 -4.71
N LYS A 155 -6.07 -3.11 -5.95
CA LYS A 155 -6.11 -2.25 -7.14
C LYS A 155 -7.38 -1.42 -7.17
N SER A 156 -8.55 -2.04 -7.02
CA SER A 156 -9.83 -1.35 -7.00
C SER A 156 -9.89 -0.27 -5.92
N TRP A 157 -9.37 -0.58 -4.72
CA TRP A 157 -9.31 0.39 -3.63
C TRP A 157 -8.38 1.56 -3.93
N ILE A 158 -7.16 1.30 -4.36
CA ILE A 158 -6.17 2.35 -4.68
C ILE A 158 -6.65 3.22 -5.84
N ASP A 159 -7.27 2.63 -6.86
CA ASP A 159 -7.83 3.39 -7.98
C ASP A 159 -8.99 4.30 -7.55
N SER A 160 -9.77 3.91 -6.53
CA SER A 160 -10.81 4.78 -5.95
C SER A 160 -10.26 6.00 -5.20
N LEU A 161 -8.96 6.01 -4.86
CA LEU A 161 -8.29 7.14 -4.20
C LEU A 161 -7.71 8.16 -5.17
N LYS A 162 -7.67 7.84 -6.48
CA LYS A 162 -7.21 8.78 -7.51
C LYS A 162 -8.13 10.00 -7.59
#